data_AF-A0A7S0Q4P3-F1
#
_entry.id   AF-A0A7S0Q4P3-F1
#
_cell.length_a   1.000
_cell.length_b   1.000
_cell.length_c   1.000
_cell.angle_alpha   90.00
_cell.angle_beta   90.00
_cell.angle_gamma   90.00
#
_symmetry.space_group_name_H-M   'P 1'
#
loop_
_entity.id
_entity.type
_entity.pdbx_description
1 polymer ?
#
loop_
_entity_poly.entity_id
_entity_poly.type
_entity_poly.pdbx_seq_one_letter_code
_entity_poly.pdbx_strand_id
1 'polypeptide(L)'
;CGYLGIVAVVLEGFESRTNAAHSYLRKQFTQLPQHAMLRVQFDFLAVDASPTEEIQLFVDDVPVWVRSVTSAEEQQICGIPSDGRHDYTISADVQVFHSSPSAALVFTTAAEVYSQDESWGIHNVRISTYTPSPPPPP
;
A
#
# COMPACT_ATOMS: atom_id res chain seq x y z
N CYS A 1 -9.33 -12.30 -17.91
CA CYS A 1 -9.47 -12.17 -16.46
C CYS A 1 -10.12 -13.45 -15.97
N GLY A 2 -9.32 -14.41 -15.50
CA GLY A 2 -9.83 -15.63 -14.86
C GLY A 2 -9.72 -15.49 -13.36
N TYR A 3 -10.34 -16.41 -12.60
CA TYR A 3 -10.17 -16.53 -11.14
C TYR A 3 -8.68 -16.60 -10.79
N LEU A 4 -8.09 -15.45 -10.50
CA LEU A 4 -6.74 -15.31 -10.00
C LEU A 4 -6.92 -15.02 -8.52
N GLY A 5 -7.14 -16.07 -7.72
CA GLY A 5 -7.13 -15.91 -6.26
C GLY A 5 -5.85 -15.19 -5.83
N ILE A 6 -5.95 -14.32 -4.83
CA ILE A 6 -4.90 -13.47 -4.23
C ILE A 6 -3.54 -13.51 -4.95
N VAL A 7 -3.45 -12.83 -6.10
CA VAL A 7 -2.17 -12.53 -6.73
C VAL A 7 -1.75 -11.15 -6.27
N ALA A 8 -0.89 -11.09 -5.24
CA ALA A 8 -0.12 -9.88 -5.00
C ALA A 8 0.90 -9.73 -6.12
N VAL A 9 0.69 -8.79 -7.03
CA VAL A 9 1.67 -8.47 -8.07
C VAL A 9 2.81 -7.69 -7.42
N VAL A 10 3.91 -8.41 -7.18
CA VAL A 10 5.11 -7.88 -6.52
C VAL A 10 6.03 -7.26 -7.58
N LEU A 11 6.29 -5.95 -7.46
CA LEU A 11 7.50 -5.36 -8.03
C LEU A 11 8.71 -5.70 -7.14
N GLU A 12 9.88 -5.83 -7.77
CA GLU A 12 11.09 -6.41 -7.17
C GLU A 12 11.42 -5.93 -5.74
N GLY A 13 11.71 -6.91 -4.86
CA GLY A 13 12.26 -6.68 -3.52
C GLY A 13 11.26 -6.47 -2.39
N PHE A 14 9.96 -6.67 -2.61
CA PHE A 14 8.99 -6.87 -1.52
C PHE A 14 8.80 -8.37 -1.26
N GLU A 15 8.81 -8.74 0.01
CA GLU A 15 8.37 -10.06 0.46
C GLU A 15 6.85 -10.06 0.53
N SER A 16 6.20 -11.02 -0.15
CA SER A 16 4.78 -11.28 0.04
C SER A 16 4.58 -12.37 1.08
N ARG A 17 3.62 -12.16 1.97
CA ARG A 17 3.02 -13.25 2.73
C ARG A 17 1.52 -13.22 2.54
N THR A 18 0.99 -14.37 2.16
CA THR A 18 -0.43 -14.63 2.02
C THR A 18 -0.76 -15.83 2.90
N ASN A 19 -1.72 -15.66 3.80
CA ASN A 19 -2.38 -16.78 4.44
C ASN A 19 -3.90 -16.60 4.34
N ALA A 20 -4.63 -17.61 4.84
CA ALA A 20 -6.08 -17.67 4.81
C ALA A 20 -6.80 -16.38 5.29
N ALA A 21 -6.23 -15.58 6.19
CA ALA A 21 -6.91 -14.42 6.77
C ALA A 21 -6.25 -13.07 6.44
N HIS A 22 -4.95 -13.07 6.13
CA HIS A 22 -4.20 -11.83 5.93
C HIS A 22 -3.20 -11.97 4.78
N SER A 23 -3.16 -10.94 3.94
CA SER A 23 -2.14 -10.77 2.93
C SER A 23 -1.39 -9.46 3.17
N TYR A 24 -0.07 -9.48 3.03
CA TYR A 24 0.73 -8.26 3.12
C TYR A 24 1.95 -8.30 2.21
N LEU A 25 2.41 -7.10 1.82
CA LEU A 25 3.67 -6.87 1.14
C LEU A 25 4.60 -6.10 2.08
N ARG A 26 5.78 -6.65 2.35
CA ARG A 26 6.77 -6.04 3.26
C ARG A 26 8.08 -5.78 2.56
N LYS A 27 8.72 -4.64 2.87
CA LYS A 27 10.11 -4.38 2.49
C LYS A 27 10.86 -3.71 3.63
N GLN A 28 12.03 -4.26 3.94
CA GLN A 28 12.96 -3.66 4.88
C GLN A 28 13.97 -2.78 4.11
N PHE A 29 14.02 -1.51 4.45
CA PHE A 29 15.08 -0.60 4.04
C PHE A 29 16.13 -0.54 5.15
N THR A 30 17.39 -0.54 4.76
CA THR A 30 18.54 -0.41 5.67
C THR A 30 19.50 0.65 5.10
N GLN A 31 20.35 1.18 5.96
CA GLN A 31 21.37 2.18 5.57
C GLN A 31 20.74 3.46 4.98
N LEU A 32 19.58 3.88 5.49
CA LEU A 32 18.99 5.16 5.13
C LEU A 32 19.93 6.29 5.60
N PRO A 33 20.14 7.34 4.78
CA PRO A 33 20.94 8.50 5.18
C PRO A 33 20.28 9.20 6.36
N GLN A 34 21.02 10.07 7.07
CA GLN A 34 20.44 10.85 8.16
C GLN A 34 19.25 11.69 7.68
N HIS A 35 18.12 11.60 8.39
CA HIS A 35 16.89 12.29 8.07
C HIS A 35 16.02 12.56 9.29
N ALA A 36 15.01 13.41 9.11
CA ALA A 36 13.97 13.66 10.12
C ALA A 36 12.57 13.26 9.62
N MET A 37 12.42 13.12 8.30
CA MET A 37 11.18 12.77 7.63
C MET A 37 11.43 11.68 6.59
N LEU A 38 10.50 10.74 6.51
CA LEU A 38 10.40 9.77 5.45
C LEU A 38 9.16 10.09 4.60
N ARG A 39 9.32 10.12 3.28
CA ARG A 39 8.23 10.21 2.32
C ARG A 39 8.10 8.89 1.58
N VAL A 40 6.88 8.37 1.54
CA VAL A 40 6.53 7.14 0.83
C VAL A 40 5.50 7.51 -0.22
N GLN A 41 5.86 7.33 -1.49
CA GLN A 41 4.95 7.51 -2.61
C GLN A 41 4.70 6.16 -3.25
N PHE A 42 3.46 5.86 -3.58
CA PHE A 42 3.09 4.59 -4.18
C PHE A 42 1.75 4.70 -4.88
N ASP A 43 1.50 3.75 -5.76
CA ASP A 43 0.21 3.53 -6.36
C ASP A 43 -0.29 2.15 -5.92
N PHE A 44 -1.47 2.09 -5.31
CA PHE A 44 -2.12 0.87 -4.90
C PHE A 44 -3.09 0.42 -5.98
N LEU A 45 -3.11 -0.88 -6.29
CA LEU A 45 -4.07 -1.48 -7.19
C LEU A 45 -4.94 -2.46 -6.40
N ALA A 46 -6.25 -2.36 -6.55
CA ALA A 46 -7.20 -3.36 -6.07
C ALA A 46 -8.02 -3.85 -7.26
N VAL A 47 -8.30 -5.14 -7.31
CA VAL A 47 -9.04 -5.79 -8.39
C VAL A 47 -10.14 -6.62 -7.76
N ASP A 48 -11.33 -6.50 -8.34
CA ASP A 48 -12.56 -7.13 -7.85
C ASP A 48 -12.90 -6.75 -6.40
N ALA A 49 -12.45 -5.58 -5.94
CA ALA A 49 -12.49 -5.18 -4.55
C ALA A 49 -13.88 -4.74 -4.09
N SER A 50 -14.23 -5.14 -2.86
CA SER A 50 -15.40 -4.63 -2.15
C SER A 50 -15.31 -3.10 -1.95
N PRO A 51 -16.42 -2.36 -2.12
CA PRO A 51 -16.46 -0.90 -1.91
C PRO A 51 -16.26 -0.47 -0.45
N THR A 52 -16.11 -1.41 0.48
CA THR A 52 -15.80 -1.15 1.89
C THR A 52 -14.40 -1.61 2.28
N GLU A 53 -13.57 -2.04 1.34
CA GLU A 53 -12.21 -2.47 1.63
C GLU A 53 -11.36 -1.28 2.09
N GLU A 54 -10.61 -1.48 3.17
CA GLU A 54 -9.68 -0.51 3.72
C GLU A 54 -8.25 -0.93 3.41
N ILE A 55 -7.48 -0.01 2.84
CA ILE A 55 -6.09 -0.19 2.44
C ILE A 55 -5.21 0.52 3.47
N GLN A 56 -4.11 -0.12 3.86
CA GLN A 56 -3.26 0.34 4.94
C GLN A 56 -1.77 0.31 4.57
N LEU A 57 -1.04 1.33 5.01
CA LEU A 57 0.42 1.37 5.02
C LEU A 57 0.91 1.55 6.46
N PHE A 58 1.84 0.69 6.85
CA PHE A 58 2.58 0.78 8.10
C PHE A 58 4.05 1.14 7.84
N VAL A 59 4.61 1.97 8.71
CA VAL A 59 6.05 2.23 8.82
C VAL A 59 6.47 1.81 10.22
N ASP A 60 7.39 0.84 10.32
CA ASP A 60 7.87 0.28 11.59
C ASP A 60 6.72 -0.15 12.52
N ASP A 61 5.77 -0.91 11.96
CA ASP A 61 4.57 -1.43 12.64
C ASP A 61 3.57 -0.35 13.12
N VAL A 62 3.78 0.93 12.76
CA VAL A 62 2.84 2.03 13.03
C VAL A 62 2.01 2.31 11.78
N PRO A 63 0.66 2.34 11.85
CA PRO A 63 -0.18 2.72 10.71
C PRO A 63 0.02 4.21 10.43
N VAL A 64 0.49 4.54 9.24
CA VAL A 64 0.79 5.93 8.83
C VAL A 64 -0.16 6.44 7.75
N TRP A 65 -0.86 5.54 7.08
CA TRP A 65 -1.87 5.86 6.10
C TRP A 65 -2.91 4.75 6.05
N VAL A 66 -4.17 5.16 6.04
CA VAL A 66 -5.34 4.29 5.98
C VAL A 66 -6.34 4.95 5.04
N ARG A 67 -6.90 4.17 4.13
CA ARG A 67 -7.86 4.69 3.16
C ARG A 67 -8.86 3.62 2.73
N SER A 68 -10.15 3.98 2.74
CA SER A 68 -11.19 3.19 2.10
C SER A 68 -11.28 3.53 0.61
N VAL A 69 -11.58 2.52 -0.22
CA VAL A 69 -11.95 2.74 -1.62
C VAL A 69 -13.28 3.50 -1.72
N THR A 70 -13.51 4.24 -2.80
CA THR A 70 -14.74 5.01 -3.00
C THR A 70 -15.28 4.83 -4.42
N SER A 71 -16.60 4.90 -4.60
CA SER A 71 -17.26 4.74 -5.90
C SER A 71 -16.86 5.79 -6.94
N ALA A 72 -16.26 6.92 -6.52
CA ALA A 72 -15.76 7.92 -7.45
C ALA A 72 -14.50 7.48 -8.22
N GLU A 73 -13.81 6.45 -7.73
CA GLU A 73 -12.55 5.93 -8.27
C GLU A 73 -12.71 4.52 -8.87
N GLU A 74 -13.96 4.03 -8.91
CA GLU A 74 -14.30 2.70 -9.41
C GLU A 74 -13.99 2.60 -10.90
N GLN A 75 -13.37 1.48 -11.26
CA GLN A 75 -13.12 1.10 -12.64
C GLN A 75 -13.60 -0.33 -12.84
N GLN A 76 -13.98 -0.66 -14.07
CA GLN A 76 -14.26 -2.03 -14.46
C GLN A 76 -13.27 -2.45 -15.55
N ILE A 77 -12.07 -2.83 -15.13
CA ILE A 77 -11.00 -3.31 -16.01
C ILE A 77 -11.15 -4.82 -16.21
N CYS A 78 -11.48 -5.54 -15.14
CA CYS A 78 -11.72 -6.97 -15.08
C CYS A 78 -12.91 -7.32 -14.16
N GLY A 79 -13.20 -8.61 -13.96
CA GLY A 79 -14.35 -9.05 -13.14
C GLY A 79 -15.71 -9.03 -13.87
N ILE A 80 -16.79 -9.19 -13.12
CA ILE A 80 -18.17 -9.21 -13.64
C ILE A 80 -18.83 -7.85 -13.35
N PRO A 81 -19.19 -7.03 -14.35
CA PRO A 81 -19.69 -5.66 -14.11
C PRO A 81 -20.95 -5.52 -13.25
N SER A 82 -21.66 -6.62 -12.97
CA SER A 82 -22.96 -6.62 -12.29
C SER A 82 -22.92 -7.18 -10.86
N ASP A 83 -21.76 -7.56 -10.34
CA ASP A 83 -21.62 -8.10 -8.98
C ASP A 83 -21.36 -7.01 -7.91
N GLY A 84 -21.17 -5.76 -8.34
CA GLY A 84 -20.91 -4.61 -7.47
C GLY A 84 -19.48 -4.54 -6.95
N ARG A 85 -18.56 -5.29 -7.57
CA ARG A 85 -17.12 -5.24 -7.30
C ARG A 85 -16.40 -4.53 -8.43
N HIS A 86 -15.40 -3.75 -8.03
CA HIS A 86 -14.72 -2.85 -8.94
C HIS A 86 -13.21 -2.89 -8.72
N ASP A 87 -12.51 -2.41 -9.74
CA ASP A 87 -11.07 -2.24 -9.70
C ASP A 87 -10.74 -0.79 -9.33
N TYR A 88 -9.65 -0.61 -8.60
CA TYR A 88 -9.21 0.69 -8.10
C TYR A 88 -7.73 0.89 -8.35
N THR A 89 -7.35 2.11 -8.72
CA THR A 89 -5.96 2.57 -8.71
C THR A 89 -5.87 3.83 -7.86
N ILE A 90 -5.06 3.78 -6.80
CA ILE A 90 -4.99 4.81 -5.77
C ILE A 90 -3.55 5.29 -5.62
N SER A 91 -3.29 6.54 -6.02
CA SER A 91 -1.99 7.19 -5.76
C SER A 91 -1.96 7.78 -4.36
N ALA A 92 -0.88 7.54 -3.64
CA ALA A 92 -0.65 8.04 -2.29
C ALA A 92 0.73 8.68 -2.14
N ASP A 93 0.78 9.70 -1.28
CA ASP A 93 1.99 10.45 -0.93
C ASP A 93 1.96 10.74 0.57
N VAL A 94 2.72 9.95 1.32
CA VAL A 94 2.67 9.92 2.79
C VAL A 94 3.98 10.45 3.33
N GLN A 95 3.92 11.43 4.24
CA GLN A 95 5.08 11.96 4.95
C GLN A 95 4.97 11.67 6.44
N VAL A 96 6.03 11.10 7.01
CA VAL A 96 6.06 10.67 8.42
C VAL A 96 7.34 11.13 9.08
N PHE A 97 7.25 11.51 10.36
CA PHE A 97 8.44 11.72 11.18
C PHE A 97 9.16 10.40 11.39
N HIS A 98 10.43 10.35 10.97
CA HIS A 98 11.24 9.15 11.05
C HIS A 98 12.72 9.54 10.95
N SER A 99 13.56 8.92 11.78
CA SER A 99 14.99 9.23 11.86
C SER A 99 15.88 8.00 11.97
N SER A 100 15.30 6.80 12.02
CA SER A 100 16.05 5.55 12.12
C SER A 100 16.82 5.27 10.81
N PRO A 101 18.02 4.67 10.85
CA PRO A 101 18.74 4.27 9.64
C PRO A 101 18.10 3.07 8.91
N SER A 102 16.99 2.54 9.42
CA SER A 102 16.20 1.47 8.80
C SER A 102 14.72 1.78 8.92
N ALA A 103 13.93 1.38 7.93
CA ALA A 103 12.47 1.49 7.93
C ALA A 103 11.83 0.22 7.35
N ALA A 104 10.83 -0.33 8.01
CA ALA A 104 10.01 -1.42 7.49
C ALA A 104 8.70 -0.86 6.92
N LEU A 105 8.47 -1.02 5.62
CA LEU A 105 7.18 -0.72 5.00
C LEU A 105 6.34 -1.99 4.92
N VAL A 106 5.09 -1.92 5.35
CA VAL A 106 4.11 -3.00 5.21
C VAL A 106 2.83 -2.43 4.58
N PHE A 107 2.43 -2.99 3.44
CA PHE A 107 1.16 -2.72 2.78
C PHE A 107 0.22 -3.90 3.00
N THR A 108 -1.04 -3.63 3.29
CA THR A 108 -2.07 -4.65 3.53
C THR A 108 -3.46 -4.07 3.30
N THR A 109 -4.48 -4.93 3.31
CA THR A 109 -5.88 -4.54 3.35
C THR A 109 -6.54 -5.11 4.61
N ALA A 110 -7.55 -4.43 5.16
CA ALA A 110 -8.22 -4.79 6.40
C ALA A 110 -9.25 -5.93 6.24
N ALA A 111 -9.26 -6.64 5.11
CA ALA A 111 -10.30 -7.61 4.79
C ALA A 111 -10.26 -8.81 5.75
N GLU A 112 -11.25 -8.90 6.65
CA GLU A 112 -11.46 -10.04 7.55
C GLU A 112 -12.23 -11.22 6.91
N VAL A 113 -12.84 -11.04 5.73
CA VAL A 113 -13.66 -12.10 5.12
C VAL A 113 -13.46 -12.13 3.61
N TYR A 114 -12.76 -13.17 3.18
CA TYR A 114 -12.62 -13.70 1.82
C TYR A 114 -13.57 -13.16 0.75
N SER A 115 -12.94 -12.75 -0.35
CA SER A 115 -13.36 -13.15 -1.67
C SER A 115 -12.23 -13.99 -2.31
N GLN A 116 -12.56 -15.10 -2.99
CA GLN A 116 -11.55 -15.94 -3.68
C GLN A 116 -11.14 -15.37 -5.05
N ASP A 117 -11.69 -14.22 -5.39
CA ASP A 117 -11.60 -13.52 -6.66
C ASP A 117 -11.00 -12.10 -6.53
N GLU A 118 -10.78 -11.60 -5.31
CA GLU A 118 -10.10 -10.34 -5.01
C GLU A 118 -8.58 -10.47 -5.07
N SER A 119 -7.94 -9.47 -5.65
CA SER A 119 -6.49 -9.34 -5.65
C SER A 119 -6.07 -7.89 -5.53
N TRP A 120 -4.91 -7.63 -4.95
CA TRP A 120 -4.39 -6.29 -4.82
C TRP A 120 -2.86 -6.27 -4.95
N GLY A 121 -2.30 -5.11 -5.23
CA GLY A 121 -0.86 -4.94 -5.37
C GLY A 121 -0.43 -3.49 -5.22
N ILE A 122 0.88 -3.27 -5.35
CA ILE A 122 1.47 -1.93 -5.32
C ILE A 122 2.38 -1.75 -6.54
N HIS A 123 2.39 -0.55 -7.10
CA HIS A 123 3.36 -0.14 -8.10
C HIS A 123 3.96 1.24 -7.80
N ASN A 124 5.02 1.58 -8.52
CA ASN A 124 5.69 2.89 -8.43
C ASN A 124 6.14 3.31 -7.02
N VAL A 125 6.47 2.34 -6.15
CA VAL A 125 6.90 2.64 -4.77
C VAL A 125 8.22 3.41 -4.78
N ARG A 126 8.20 4.63 -4.22
CA ARG A 126 9.36 5.50 -4.04
C ARG A 126 9.47 5.89 -2.58
N ILE A 127 10.70 5.82 -2.07
CA ILE A 127 11.06 6.26 -0.73
C ILE A 127 12.03 7.42 -0.84
N SER A 128 11.81 8.48 -0.08
CA SER A 128 12.70 9.64 -0.02
C SER A 128 12.85 10.10 1.41
N THR A 129 14.05 10.55 1.73
CA THR A 129 14.40 11.05 3.07
C THR A 129 14.61 12.54 3.01
N TYR A 130 14.16 13.26 4.05
CA TYR A 130 14.31 14.70 4.13
C TYR A 130 14.82 15.11 5.52
N THR A 131 15.78 16.02 5.54
CA THR A 131 16.14 16.84 6.69
C THR A 131 15.62 18.25 6.43
N PRO A 132 14.74 18.81 7.27
CA PRO A 132 14.46 20.23 7.19
C PRO A 132 15.79 20.99 7.42
N SER A 133 16.04 21.99 6.59
CA SER A 133 17.18 22.88 6.80
C SER A 133 17.06 23.52 8.19
N PRO A 134 18.15 23.64 8.97
CA PRO A 134 18.09 24.37 10.22
C PRO A 134 17.56 25.80 9.95
N PRO A 135 16.73 26.35 10.85
CA PRO A 135 16.24 27.72 10.69
C PRO A 135 17.43 28.69 10.54
N PRO A 136 17.28 29.78 9.75
CA PRO A 136 18.33 30.79 9.66
C PRO A 136 18.71 31.28 11.06
N PRO A 137 20.01 31.53 11.34
CA PRO A 137 20.40 32.18 12.58
C PRO A 137 19.70 33.55 12.70
N PRO A 138 19.35 33.99 13.93
CA PRO A 138 18.69 35.27 14.19
C PRO A 138 19.56 36.47 13.84
#